data_AF-A0A2P2K5U0-F1
#
_entry.id   AF-A0A2P2K5U0-F1
#
_cell.length_a   1.000
_cell.length_b   1.000
_cell.length_c   1.000
_cell.angle_alpha   90.00
_cell.angle_beta   90.00
_cell.angle_gamma   90.00
#
_symmetry.space_group_name_H-M   'P 1'
#
loop_
_entity.id
_entity.type
_entity.pdbx_description
1 polymer ?
#
loop_
_entity_poly.entity_id
_entity_poly.type
_entity_poly.pdbx_seq_one_letter_code
_entity_poly.pdbx_strand_id
1 'polypeptide(L)'
;MVEHSLGPNGGLIYCMDYLEKNIDWLESKLKPLLKDHYFLFDFPGQVELFFLHSNAKNVIMKLTKKLNLRLTAVHLVDAHLCSDSGKYVSALLLSLSTMLHLELPHVNVLSKIDLIESYGRLAFNLDFYTDVQDLSYLQHHLDQDPRATKYRS
;
A
#
# COMPACT_ATOMS: atom_id res chain seq x y z
N MET A 1 22.08 -15.43 -1.32
CA MET A 1 21.11 -15.55 -2.43
C MET A 1 21.28 -16.84 -3.25
N VAL A 2 22.46 -17.44 -3.36
CA VAL A 2 22.66 -18.76 -4.03
C VAL A 2 22.25 -19.96 -3.14
N GLU A 3 22.29 -19.84 -1.82
CA GLU A 3 22.04 -20.94 -0.86
C GLU A 3 20.59 -21.49 -0.84
N HIS A 4 19.60 -20.76 -1.35
CA HIS A 4 18.18 -21.18 -1.28
C HIS A 4 17.48 -21.30 -2.63
N SER A 5 18.15 -21.02 -3.76
CA SER A 5 17.55 -21.08 -5.11
C SER A 5 16.23 -20.31 -5.26
N LEU A 6 16.08 -19.18 -4.56
CA LEU A 6 14.87 -18.37 -4.59
C LEU A 6 15.00 -17.25 -5.62
N GLY A 7 13.93 -17.01 -6.39
CA GLY A 7 13.79 -15.81 -7.21
C GLY A 7 13.57 -14.55 -6.36
N PRO A 8 13.54 -13.34 -6.96
CA PRO A 8 13.48 -12.07 -6.22
C PRO A 8 12.32 -11.99 -5.20
N ASN A 9 11.10 -12.37 -5.61
CA ASN A 9 9.93 -12.36 -4.72
C ASN A 9 10.03 -13.44 -3.63
N GLY A 10 10.52 -14.64 -3.96
CA GLY A 10 10.75 -15.71 -2.99
C GLY A 10 11.80 -15.33 -1.94
N GLY A 11 12.83 -14.58 -2.33
CA GLY A 11 13.82 -14.04 -1.41
C GLY A 11 13.22 -13.07 -0.40
N LEU A 12 12.32 -12.19 -0.83
CA LEU A 12 11.63 -11.25 0.06
C LEU A 12 10.70 -11.96 1.05
N ILE A 13 9.94 -12.96 0.59
CA ILE A 13 9.10 -13.78 1.46
C ILE A 13 9.97 -14.47 2.51
N TYR A 14 11.08 -15.10 2.09
CA TYR A 14 12.01 -15.75 3.01
C TYR A 14 12.60 -14.77 4.03
N CYS A 15 12.98 -13.55 3.62
CA CYS A 15 13.48 -12.54 4.54
C CYS A 15 12.43 -12.14 5.58
N MET A 16 11.16 -12.00 5.19
CA MET A 16 10.07 -11.70 6.12
C MET A 16 9.80 -12.87 7.09
N ASP A 17 9.80 -14.11 6.60
CA ASP A 17 9.70 -15.32 7.43
C ASP A 17 10.83 -15.38 8.45
N TYR A 18 12.06 -15.11 8.01
CA TYR A 18 13.24 -15.13 8.85
C TYR A 18 13.18 -14.02 9.90
N LEU A 19 12.76 -12.81 9.52
CA LEU A 19 12.57 -11.70 10.44
C LEU A 19 11.51 -12.03 11.50
N GLU A 20 10.38 -12.62 11.11
CA GLU A 20 9.31 -12.99 12.04
C GLU A 20 9.78 -14.01 13.10
N LYS A 21 10.58 -15.00 12.68
CA LYS A 21 11.17 -16.01 13.57
C LYS A 21 12.22 -15.42 14.51
N ASN A 22 12.92 -14.37 14.08
CA ASN A 22 14.00 -13.72 14.84
C ASN A 22 13.61 -12.32 15.34
N ILE A 23 12.31 -12.07 15.56
CA ILE A 23 11.79 -10.73 15.89
C ILE A 23 12.36 -10.16 17.19
N ASP A 24 12.75 -11.02 18.14
CA ASP A 24 13.34 -10.59 19.41
C ASP A 24 14.66 -9.84 19.20
N TRP A 25 15.39 -10.15 18.13
CA TRP A 25 16.57 -9.37 17.72
C TRP A 25 16.18 -7.94 17.36
N LEU A 26 15.15 -7.75 16.53
CA LEU A 26 14.67 -6.42 16.13
C LEU A 26 14.17 -5.66 17.37
N GLU A 27 13.39 -6.32 18.23
CA GLU A 27 12.89 -5.75 19.48
C GLU A 27 14.04 -5.23 20.35
N SER A 28 15.13 -6.00 20.50
CA SER A 28 16.29 -5.60 21.30
C SER A 28 16.98 -4.34 20.76
N LYS A 29 16.94 -4.13 19.44
CA LYS A 29 17.52 -2.95 18.77
C LYS A 29 16.61 -1.72 18.87
N LEU A 30 15.29 -1.92 18.85
CA LEU A 30 14.32 -0.83 18.93
C LEU A 30 14.10 -0.32 20.37
N LYS A 31 14.14 -1.21 21.37
CA LYS A 31 13.89 -0.87 22.79
C LYS A 31 14.65 0.36 23.31
N PRO A 32 15.97 0.51 23.07
CA PRO A 32 16.73 1.68 23.54
C PRO A 32 16.29 3.01 22.90
N LEU A 33 15.60 2.96 21.76
CA LEU A 33 15.25 4.13 20.96
C LEU A 33 13.79 4.58 21.16
N LEU A 34 12.97 3.81 21.88
CA LEU A 34 11.51 4.00 21.98
C LEU A 34 11.06 5.36 22.53
N LYS A 35 11.88 6.02 23.37
CA LYS A 35 11.43 7.20 24.13
C LYS A 35 11.43 8.48 23.30
N ASP A 36 12.42 8.65 22.43
CA ASP A 36 12.75 9.94 21.83
C ASP A 36 12.78 9.90 20.29
N HIS A 37 12.37 8.78 19.67
CA HIS A 37 12.46 8.58 18.23
C HIS A 37 11.15 8.10 17.60
N TYR A 38 10.95 8.50 16.35
CA TYR A 38 10.00 7.87 15.45
C TYR A 38 10.69 6.79 14.62
N PHE A 39 9.97 5.71 14.34
CA PHE A 39 10.45 4.65 13.45
C PHE A 39 9.72 4.74 12.12
N LEU A 40 10.50 4.77 11.05
CA LEU A 40 10.00 4.58 9.69
C LEU A 40 10.43 3.19 9.23
N PHE A 41 9.45 2.35 8.92
CA PHE A 41 9.68 1.02 8.36
C PHE A 41 9.37 1.06 6.88
N ASP A 42 10.39 0.86 6.06
CA ASP A 42 10.23 0.67 4.62
C ASP A 42 9.92 -0.81 4.37
N PHE A 43 8.73 -1.08 3.82
CA PHE A 43 8.31 -2.43 3.48
C PHE A 43 8.51 -2.66 1.98
N PRO A 44 8.75 -3.91 1.55
CA PRO A 44 8.85 -4.19 0.13
C PRO A 44 7.54 -3.87 -0.59
N GLY A 45 7.63 -3.30 -1.79
CA GLY A 45 6.47 -2.80 -2.55
C GLY A 45 5.60 -3.87 -3.22
N GLN A 46 5.93 -5.15 -3.07
CA GLN A 46 5.16 -6.25 -3.66
C GLN A 46 3.89 -6.51 -2.86
N VAL A 47 2.75 -6.37 -3.53
CA VAL A 47 1.42 -6.62 -2.96
C VAL A 47 1.29 -8.04 -2.40
N GLU A 48 1.92 -9.02 -3.05
CA GLU A 48 1.86 -10.43 -2.67
C GLU A 48 2.35 -10.69 -1.24
N LEU A 49 3.28 -9.88 -0.73
CA LEU A 49 3.82 -10.02 0.63
C LEU A 49 2.79 -9.66 1.72
N PHE A 50 1.79 -8.86 1.37
CA PHE A 50 0.75 -8.44 2.29
C PHE A 50 -0.53 -9.27 2.16
N PHE A 51 -0.76 -9.88 1.00
CA PHE A 51 -1.98 -10.63 0.70
C PHE A 51 -1.82 -12.14 0.83
N LEU A 52 -0.69 -12.70 0.38
CA LEU A 52 -0.51 -14.16 0.35
C LEU A 52 0.05 -14.72 1.67
N HIS A 53 0.67 -13.87 2.48
CA HIS A 53 1.45 -14.28 3.65
C HIS A 53 1.12 -13.41 4.87
N SER A 54 0.83 -14.06 5.99
CA SER A 54 0.48 -13.38 7.25
C SER A 54 1.70 -12.78 7.97
N ASN A 55 2.91 -12.99 7.47
CA ASN A 55 4.16 -12.68 8.15
C ASN A 55 4.34 -11.18 8.40
N ALA A 56 4.02 -10.34 7.41
CA ALA A 56 4.06 -8.88 7.55
C ALA A 56 3.12 -8.41 8.68
N LYS A 57 1.88 -8.91 8.68
CA LYS A 57 0.89 -8.64 9.73
C LYS A 57 1.38 -9.12 11.11
N ASN A 58 1.94 -10.33 11.18
CA ASN A 58 2.45 -10.89 12.43
C ASN A 58 3.60 -10.06 13.01
N VAL A 59 4.54 -9.62 12.17
CA VAL A 59 5.63 -8.72 12.56
C VAL A 59 5.06 -7.41 13.12
N ILE A 60 4.14 -6.77 12.40
CA ILE A 60 3.46 -5.54 12.83
C ILE A 60 2.76 -5.75 14.18
N MET A 61 1.97 -6.82 14.32
CA MET A 61 1.26 -7.12 15.58
C MET A 61 2.23 -7.33 16.75
N LYS A 62 3.35 -8.01 16.54
CA LYS A 62 4.37 -8.20 17.58
C LYS A 62 4.98 -6.86 17.98
N LEU A 63 5.34 -6.00 17.03
CA LEU A 63 5.86 -4.66 17.29
C LEU A 63 4.85 -3.80 18.10
N THR A 64 3.58 -3.79 17.70
CA THR A 64 2.52 -3.06 18.41
C THR A 64 2.30 -3.62 19.81
N LYS A 65 2.14 -4.93 19.98
CA LYS A 65 1.78 -5.55 21.27
C LYS A 65 2.94 -5.61 22.27
N LYS A 66 4.16 -5.94 21.83
CA LYS A 66 5.31 -6.13 22.73
C LYS A 66 6.07 -4.84 23.00
N LEU A 67 6.19 -3.94 22.01
CA LEU A 67 6.92 -2.68 22.16
C LEU A 67 5.99 -1.49 22.42
N ASN A 68 4.67 -1.72 22.47
CA ASN A 68 3.65 -0.68 22.64
C ASN A 68 3.78 0.45 21.61
N LEU A 69 4.20 0.10 20.38
CA LEU A 69 4.35 1.05 19.29
C LEU A 69 2.99 1.42 18.72
N ARG A 70 2.76 2.71 18.53
CA ARG A 70 1.60 3.23 17.79
C ARG A 70 1.94 3.33 16.32
N LEU A 71 1.58 2.32 15.56
CA LEU A 71 1.87 2.24 14.13
C LEU A 71 0.73 2.81 13.28
N THR A 72 1.07 3.37 12.14
CA THR A 72 0.16 3.83 11.09
C THR A 72 0.79 3.47 9.76
N ALA A 73 0.03 2.86 8.87
CA ALA A 73 0.49 2.50 7.54
C ALA A 73 0.29 3.69 6.60
N VAL A 74 1.37 4.11 5.95
CA VAL A 74 1.32 5.14 4.90
C VAL A 74 1.38 4.41 3.57
N HIS A 75 0.28 4.43 2.82
CA HIS A 75 0.16 3.75 1.54
C HIS A 75 0.35 4.75 0.41
N LEU A 76 1.48 4.64 -0.29
CA LEU A 76 1.81 5.50 -1.41
C LEU A 76 1.10 5.00 -2.68
N VAL A 77 0.21 5.83 -3.21
CA VAL A 77 -0.50 5.59 -4.46
C VAL A 77 0.12 6.48 -5.54
N ASP A 78 0.54 5.91 -6.67
CA ASP A 78 1.13 6.70 -7.75
C ASP A 78 0.06 7.61 -8.39
N ALA A 79 0.31 8.92 -8.46
CA ALA A 79 -0.62 9.90 -9.03
C ALA A 79 -0.97 9.60 -10.50
N HIS A 80 -0.15 8.83 -11.22
CA HIS A 80 -0.49 8.36 -12.57
C HIS A 80 -1.79 7.54 -12.60
N LEU A 81 -2.16 6.89 -11.50
CA LEU A 81 -3.41 6.11 -11.43
C LEU A 81 -4.67 7.00 -11.50
N CYS A 82 -4.55 8.29 -11.21
CA CYS A 82 -5.64 9.25 -11.39
C CYS A 82 -5.89 9.62 -12.88
N SER A 83 -4.98 9.26 -13.80
CA SER A 83 -5.09 9.61 -15.22
C SER A 83 -6.25 8.93 -15.94
N ASP A 84 -6.79 7.85 -15.36
CA ASP A 84 -7.83 7.01 -15.95
C ASP A 84 -8.75 6.51 -14.83
N SER A 85 -10.06 6.60 -15.03
CA SER A 85 -11.06 6.25 -14.02
C SER A 85 -10.95 4.77 -13.58
N GLY A 86 -10.66 3.86 -14.50
CA GLY A 86 -10.51 2.43 -14.20
C GLY A 86 -9.25 2.14 -13.37
N LYS A 87 -8.14 2.82 -13.69
CA LYS A 87 -6.91 2.76 -12.88
C LYS A 87 -7.15 3.31 -11.47
N TYR A 88 -7.86 4.43 -11.35
CA TYR A 88 -8.14 5.04 -10.06
C TYR A 88 -9.03 4.15 -9.18
N VAL A 89 -10.10 3.57 -9.74
CA VAL A 89 -10.96 2.61 -9.01
C VAL A 89 -10.14 1.39 -8.57
N SER A 90 -9.25 0.89 -9.41
CA SER A 90 -8.36 -0.23 -9.06
C SER A 90 -7.41 0.14 -7.91
N ALA A 91 -6.90 1.38 -7.88
CA ALA A 91 -6.08 1.91 -6.79
C ALA A 91 -6.85 2.01 -5.46
N LEU A 92 -8.11 2.42 -5.50
CA LEU A 92 -9.00 2.46 -4.33
C LEU A 92 -9.28 1.07 -3.77
N LEU A 93 -9.59 0.11 -4.65
CA LEU A 93 -9.82 -1.29 -4.26
C LEU A 93 -8.57 -1.91 -3.64
N LEU A 94 -7.40 -1.66 -4.22
CA LEU A 94 -6.13 -2.12 -3.65
C LEU A 94 -5.89 -1.51 -2.28
N SER A 95 -6.08 -0.19 -2.13
CA SER A 95 -5.90 0.53 -0.86
C SER A 95 -6.82 0.00 0.24
N LEU A 96 -8.10 -0.24 -0.10
CA LEU A 96 -9.07 -0.83 0.82
C LEU A 96 -8.66 -2.26 1.20
N SER A 97 -8.27 -3.07 0.22
CA SER A 97 -7.84 -4.45 0.46
C SER A 97 -6.64 -4.50 1.41
N THR A 98 -5.62 -3.65 1.20
CA THR A 98 -4.44 -3.56 2.07
C THR A 98 -4.80 -3.11 3.47
N MET A 99 -5.70 -2.12 3.62
CA MET A 99 -6.18 -1.65 4.92
C MET A 99 -6.83 -2.80 5.73
N LEU A 100 -7.67 -3.61 5.08
CA LEU A 100 -8.31 -4.76 5.71
C LEU A 100 -7.32 -5.86 6.10
N HIS A 101 -6.28 -6.09 5.30
CA HIS A 101 -5.28 -7.13 5.58
C HIS A 101 -4.32 -6.73 6.70
N LEU A 102 -3.87 -5.47 6.73
CA LEU A 102 -2.90 -4.98 7.70
C LEU A 102 -3.51 -4.64 9.07
N GLU A 103 -4.80 -4.34 9.13
CA GLU A 103 -5.51 -3.96 10.37
C GLU A 103 -4.84 -2.80 11.11
N LEU A 104 -4.21 -1.88 10.37
CA LEU A 104 -3.62 -0.65 10.90
C LEU A 104 -4.42 0.58 10.44
N PRO A 105 -4.39 1.68 11.21
CA PRO A 105 -4.76 2.98 10.68
C PRO A 105 -3.98 3.25 9.38
N HIS A 106 -4.69 3.60 8.31
CA HIS A 106 -4.12 3.78 6.98
C HIS A 106 -4.23 5.23 6.54
N VAL A 107 -3.14 5.78 6.02
CA VAL A 107 -3.11 7.07 5.35
C VAL A 107 -2.71 6.82 3.90
N ASN A 108 -3.65 6.98 2.97
CA ASN A 108 -3.35 6.90 1.54
C ASN A 108 -2.78 8.24 1.09
N VAL A 109 -1.64 8.21 0.40
CA VAL A 109 -0.93 9.41 -0.06
C VAL A 109 -0.73 9.30 -1.57
N LEU A 110 -1.25 10.28 -2.32
CA LEU A 110 -0.91 10.43 -3.73
C LEU A 110 0.54 10.89 -3.86
N SER A 111 1.40 9.99 -4.33
CA SER A 111 2.82 10.20 -4.58
C SER A 111 3.07 10.69 -6.00
N LYS A 112 4.21 11.37 -6.22
CA LYS A 112 4.63 11.90 -7.52
C LYS A 112 3.63 12.87 -8.16
N ILE A 113 2.96 13.67 -7.32
CA ILE A 113 1.97 14.66 -7.77
C ILE A 113 2.60 15.74 -8.67
N ASP A 114 3.91 15.98 -8.51
CA ASP A 114 4.72 16.85 -9.37
C ASP A 114 4.72 16.42 -10.84
N LEU A 115 4.51 15.13 -11.12
CA LEU A 115 4.46 14.59 -12.48
C LEU A 115 3.06 14.64 -13.11
N ILE A 116 2.04 15.06 -12.36
CA ILE A 116 0.65 14.90 -12.81
C ILE A 116 0.34 15.72 -14.07
N GLU A 117 0.96 16.89 -14.21
CA GLU A 117 0.83 17.74 -15.40
C GLU A 117 1.36 17.05 -16.67
N SER A 118 2.32 16.14 -16.52
CA SER A 118 2.88 15.37 -17.65
C SER A 118 1.97 14.24 -18.13
N TYR A 119 0.98 13.84 -17.33
CA TYR A 119 0.07 12.74 -17.65
C TYR A 119 -1.16 13.18 -18.47
N GLY A 120 -1.28 14.48 -18.74
CA GLY A 120 -2.40 15.07 -19.45
C GLY A 120 -3.46 15.66 -18.52
N ARG A 121 -4.59 16.08 -19.09
CA ARG A 121 -5.66 16.71 -18.32
C ARG A 121 -6.46 15.64 -17.57
N LEU A 122 -6.43 15.69 -16.24
CA LEU A 122 -7.28 14.86 -15.38
C LEU A 122 -8.77 15.16 -15.62
N ALA A 123 -9.61 14.15 -15.38
CA ALA A 123 -11.06 14.31 -15.46
C ALA A 123 -11.60 15.25 -14.36
N PHE A 124 -10.99 15.20 -13.18
CA PHE A 124 -11.38 15.99 -12.01
C PHE A 124 -10.18 16.75 -11.41
N ASN A 125 -10.46 17.67 -10.48
CA ASN A 125 -9.40 18.31 -9.68
C ASN A 125 -8.79 17.32 -8.69
N LEU A 126 -7.64 17.66 -8.13
CA LEU A 126 -6.94 16.82 -7.15
C LEU A 126 -7.78 16.55 -5.90
N ASP A 127 -8.56 17.53 -5.44
CA ASP A 127 -9.42 17.40 -4.25
C ASP A 127 -10.40 16.23 -4.37
N PHE A 128 -10.97 16.01 -5.57
CA PHE A 128 -11.84 14.86 -5.83
C PHE A 128 -11.13 13.52 -5.56
N TYR A 129 -9.86 13.40 -5.97
CA TYR A 129 -9.07 12.18 -5.82
C TYR A 129 -8.51 12.00 -4.39
N THR A 130 -8.33 13.08 -3.63
CA THR A 130 -7.86 13.01 -2.24
C THR A 130 -8.98 12.77 -1.25
N ASP A 131 -10.15 13.38 -1.48
CA ASP A 131 -11.32 13.24 -0.62
C ASP A 131 -12.09 11.95 -0.88
N VAL A 132 -11.81 11.28 -2.00
CA VAL A 132 -12.54 10.09 -2.48
C VAL A 132 -14.05 10.40 -2.48
N GLN A 133 -14.42 11.51 -3.13
CA GLN A 133 -15.81 11.93 -3.24
C GLN A 133 -16.64 10.90 -4.03
N ASP A 134 -17.96 11.09 -4.05
CA ASP A 134 -18.94 10.17 -4.63
C ASP A 134 -18.47 9.57 -5.98
N LEU A 135 -18.23 8.25 -5.97
CA LEU A 135 -17.72 7.52 -7.14
C LEU A 135 -18.73 7.48 -8.29
N SER A 136 -19.98 7.90 -8.07
CA SER A 136 -21.00 8.06 -9.12
C SER A 136 -20.52 8.97 -10.26
N TYR A 137 -19.69 9.98 -9.97
CA TYR A 137 -19.11 10.86 -11.00
C TYR A 137 -18.12 10.13 -11.93
N LEU A 138 -17.43 9.10 -11.44
CA LEU A 138 -16.54 8.27 -12.26
C LEU A 138 -17.31 7.35 -13.19
N GLN A 139 -18.54 6.97 -12.82
CA GLN A 139 -19.39 6.10 -13.62
C GLN A 139 -19.66 6.69 -15.01
N HIS A 140 -19.95 7.99 -15.10
CA HIS A 140 -20.16 8.66 -16.39
C HIS A 140 -18.93 8.60 -17.30
N HIS A 141 -17.72 8.69 -16.75
CA HIS A 141 -16.49 8.57 -17.53
C HIS A 141 -16.18 7.12 -17.92
N LEU A 142 -16.45 6.16 -17.02
CA LEU A 142 -16.30 4.74 -17.31
C LEU A 142 -17.25 4.29 -18.42
N ASP A 143 -18.50 4.76 -18.37
CA ASP A 143 -19.50 4.46 -19.39
C ASP A 143 -19.08 5.00 -20.75
N GLN A 144 -18.35 6.13 -20.81
CA GLN A 144 -17.85 6.74 -22.04
C GLN A 144 -16.57 6.10 -22.62
N ASP A 145 -15.90 5.18 -21.90
CA ASP A 145 -14.69 4.51 -22.42
C ASP A 145 -15.05 3.63 -23.65
N PRO A 146 -14.37 3.80 -24.79
CA PRO A 146 -14.55 2.95 -25.98
C PRO A 146 -14.35 1.44 -25.72
N ARG A 147 -13.61 1.07 -24.67
CA ARG A 147 -13.39 -0.32 -24.25
C ARG A 147 -14.57 -0.89 -23.46
N ALA A 148 -15.39 -0.03 -22.84
CA ALA A 148 -16.60 -0.40 -22.11
C ALA A 148 -17.82 -0.54 -23.01
N THR A 149 -17.72 -0.19 -24.31
CA THR A 149 -18.87 -0.16 -25.24
C THR A 149 -19.54 -1.53 -25.40
N LYS A 150 -18.81 -2.64 -25.23
CA LYS A 150 -19.37 -4.01 -25.29
C LYS A 150 -20.22 -4.40 -24.07
N TYR A 151 -20.20 -3.61 -23.01
CA TYR A 151 -20.92 -3.85 -21.76
C TYR A 151 -22.08 -2.87 -21.53
N ARG A 152 -22.30 -1.92 -22.45
CA ARG A 152 -23.48 -1.05 -22.41
C ARG A 152 -24.71 -1.90 -22.73
N SER A 153 -25.59 -2.04 -21.75
CA SER A 153 -26.89 -2.71 -21.89
C SER A 153 -27.90 -1.78 -22.55
#